data_AF-A0A1Z3CF16-F1
#
_entry.id   AF-A0A1Z3CF16-F1
#
_cell.length_a   1.000
_cell.length_b   1.000
_cell.length_c   1.000
_cell.angle_alpha   90.00
_cell.angle_beta   90.00
_cell.angle_gamma   90.00
#
_symmetry.space_group_name_H-M   'P 1'
#
loop_
_entity.id
_entity.type
_entity.pdbx_description
1 polymer ?
#
loop_
_entity_poly.entity_id
_entity_poly.type
_entity_poly.pdbx_seq_one_letter_code
_entity_poly.pdbx_strand_id
1 'polypeptide(L)'
;MIKELNYKTKMEAFELRKASQEKKIVANFLSEEEKELFKKKVLELLLKEDIVELQNLIKHDFWDNSIMLQNNKFSVLTYLISKKYIDERMVILDYTICKDGNIREFYIILETEPIITEEGKKELERLKKIYGE
;
A
#
# COMPACT_ATOMS: atom_id res chain seq x y z
N MET A 1 15.36 -11.77 -2.13
CA MET A 1 14.36 -11.03 -2.94
C MET A 1 13.85 -9.79 -2.21
N ILE A 2 13.14 -9.90 -1.08
CA ILE A 2 12.54 -8.74 -0.40
C ILE A 2 13.55 -7.64 -0.01
N LYS A 3 14.75 -8.00 0.48
CA LYS A 3 15.79 -7.03 0.85
C LYS A 3 16.28 -6.17 -0.32
N GLU A 4 16.39 -6.76 -1.51
CA GLU A 4 16.82 -6.05 -2.71
C GLU A 4 15.71 -5.13 -3.23
N LEU A 5 14.47 -5.63 -3.25
CA LEU A 5 13.29 -4.84 -3.60
C LEU A 5 13.13 -3.63 -2.67
N ASN A 6 13.26 -3.87 -1.37
CA ASN A 6 13.24 -2.85 -0.33
C ASN A 6 14.29 -1.75 -0.58
N TYR A 7 15.54 -2.14 -0.83
CA TYR A 7 16.61 -1.21 -1.14
C TYR A 7 16.32 -0.39 -2.39
N LYS A 8 15.85 -1.04 -3.48
CA LYS A 8 15.47 -0.35 -4.72
C LYS A 8 14.35 0.68 -4.50
N THR A 9 13.29 0.29 -3.79
CA THR A 9 12.17 1.19 -3.47
C THR A 9 12.62 2.38 -2.61
N LYS A 10 13.50 2.15 -1.62
CA LYS A 10 14.08 3.22 -0.80
C LYS A 10 14.91 4.19 -1.63
N MET A 11 15.73 3.68 -2.55
CA MET A 11 16.54 4.53 -3.44
C MET A 11 15.65 5.34 -4.39
N GLU A 12 14.60 4.75 -4.96
CA GLU A 12 13.62 5.47 -5.78
C GLU A 12 12.96 6.60 -4.99
N ALA A 13 12.47 6.32 -3.77
CA ALA A 13 11.85 7.32 -2.91
C ALA A 13 12.83 8.45 -2.52
N PHE A 14 14.11 8.12 -2.32
CA PHE A 14 15.15 9.10 -2.01
C PHE A 14 15.43 10.04 -3.18
N GLU A 15 15.54 9.52 -4.41
CA GLU A 15 15.74 10.35 -5.60
C GLU A 15 14.50 11.22 -5.89
N LEU A 16 13.29 10.68 -5.71
CA LEU A 16 12.06 11.48 -5.78
C LEU A 16 12.04 12.60 -4.76
N ARG A 17 12.43 12.32 -3.50
CA ARG A 17 12.49 13.34 -2.45
C ARG A 17 13.43 14.49 -2.81
N LYS A 18 14.61 14.20 -3.38
CA LYS A 18 15.54 15.25 -3.86
C LYS A 18 14.90 16.13 -4.94
N ALA A 19 14.17 15.52 -5.88
CA ALA A 19 13.52 16.22 -6.98
C ALA A 19 12.22 16.97 -6.59
N SER A 20 11.72 16.80 -5.36
CA SER A 20 10.39 17.27 -4.95
C SER A 20 10.41 18.46 -3.99
N GLN A 21 11.57 19.12 -3.81
CA GLN A 21 11.75 20.18 -2.82
C GLN A 21 10.81 21.39 -2.98
N GLU A 22 10.14 21.56 -4.13
CA GLU A 22 9.26 22.70 -4.41
C GLU A 22 7.93 22.30 -5.10
N LYS A 23 7.55 21.02 -5.06
CA LYS A 23 6.34 20.55 -5.76
C LYS A 23 5.09 20.70 -4.89
N LYS A 24 4.05 21.30 -5.48
CA LYS A 24 2.69 21.22 -4.95
C LYS A 24 2.21 19.78 -4.99
N ILE A 25 1.70 19.26 -3.88
CA ILE A 25 1.18 17.88 -3.83
C ILE A 25 -0.22 17.86 -4.42
N VAL A 26 -0.45 16.92 -5.35
CA VAL A 26 -1.79 16.54 -5.80
C VAL A 26 -2.09 15.15 -5.24
N ALA A 27 -2.77 15.10 -4.11
CA ALA A 27 -3.12 13.85 -3.46
C ALA A 27 -4.28 13.15 -4.20
N ASN A 28 -4.14 11.84 -4.37
CA ASN A 28 -5.22 11.00 -4.88
C ASN A 28 -5.61 9.97 -3.81
N PHE A 29 -6.86 10.04 -3.35
CA PHE A 29 -7.42 9.15 -2.34
C PHE A 29 -8.43 8.18 -2.98
N LEU A 30 -8.53 6.98 -2.42
CA LEU A 30 -9.43 5.94 -2.88
C LEU A 30 -10.87 6.24 -2.44
N SER A 31 -11.81 6.15 -3.36
CA SER A 31 -13.24 5.97 -3.06
C SER A 31 -13.51 4.62 -2.38
N GLU A 32 -14.72 4.42 -1.85
CA GLU A 32 -15.08 3.14 -1.20
C GLU A 32 -15.01 1.95 -2.17
N GLU A 33 -15.43 2.14 -3.43
CA GLU A 33 -15.32 1.11 -4.45
C GLU A 33 -13.86 0.79 -4.79
N GLU A 34 -13.04 1.82 -4.99
CA GLU A 34 -11.60 1.65 -5.26
C GLU A 34 -10.87 0.96 -4.09
N LYS A 35 -11.30 1.17 -2.84
CA LYS A 35 -10.75 0.43 -1.69
C LYS A 35 -11.03 -1.06 -1.80
N GLU A 36 -12.25 -1.48 -2.12
CA GLU A 36 -12.61 -2.90 -2.24
C GLU A 36 -11.86 -3.55 -3.42
N LEU A 37 -11.76 -2.86 -4.56
CA LEU A 37 -10.97 -3.32 -5.71
C LEU A 37 -9.48 -3.41 -5.37
N PHE A 38 -8.94 -2.45 -4.63
CA PHE A 38 -7.56 -2.46 -4.17
C PHE A 38 -7.29 -3.61 -3.20
N LYS A 39 -8.18 -3.87 -2.22
CA LYS A 39 -8.10 -5.03 -1.32
C LYS A 39 -8.04 -6.34 -2.11
N LYS A 40 -8.96 -6.49 -3.08
CA LYS A 40 -9.00 -7.67 -3.97
C LYS A 40 -7.65 -7.84 -4.65
N LYS A 41 -7.14 -6.79 -5.30
CA LYS A 41 -5.88 -6.83 -6.05
C LYS A 41 -4.68 -7.19 -5.16
N VAL A 42 -4.60 -6.62 -3.96
CA VAL A 42 -3.55 -6.95 -2.98
C VAL A 42 -3.58 -8.44 -2.63
N LEU A 43 -4.75 -8.97 -2.26
CA LEU A 43 -4.90 -10.38 -1.88
C LEU A 43 -4.59 -11.33 -3.04
N GLU A 44 -4.94 -10.96 -4.28
CA GLU A 44 -4.58 -11.75 -5.47
C GLU A 44 -3.07 -11.82 -5.70
N LEU A 45 -2.38 -10.69 -5.57
CA LEU A 45 -0.92 -10.65 -5.75
C LEU A 45 -0.21 -11.44 -4.66
N LEU A 46 -0.71 -11.40 -3.43
CA LEU A 46 -0.21 -12.23 -2.34
C LEU A 46 -0.44 -13.73 -2.60
N LEU A 47 -1.61 -14.10 -3.09
CA LEU A 47 -1.90 -15.50 -3.45
C LEU A 47 -1.01 -16.00 -4.59
N LYS A 48 -0.62 -15.12 -5.51
CA LYS A 48 0.32 -15.40 -6.61
C LYS A 48 1.79 -15.29 -6.22
N GLU A 49 2.08 -14.88 -4.99
CA GLU A 49 3.43 -14.60 -4.49
C GLU A 49 4.18 -13.53 -5.34
N ASP A 50 3.44 -12.64 -6.02
CA ASP A 50 3.98 -11.59 -6.87
C ASP A 50 4.29 -10.32 -6.06
N ILE A 51 5.37 -10.41 -5.28
CA ILE A 51 5.79 -9.38 -4.34
C ILE A 51 6.29 -8.13 -5.06
N VAL A 52 6.87 -8.27 -6.25
CA VAL A 52 7.37 -7.14 -7.04
C VAL A 52 6.20 -6.30 -7.54
N GLU A 53 5.19 -6.92 -8.13
CA GLU A 53 4.00 -6.21 -8.58
C GLU A 53 3.20 -5.64 -7.41
N LEU A 54 3.13 -6.37 -6.28
CA LEU A 54 2.54 -5.85 -5.06
C LEU A 54 3.25 -4.58 -4.58
N GLN A 55 4.59 -4.60 -4.52
CA GLN A 55 5.35 -3.41 -4.12
C GLN A 55 5.10 -2.25 -5.07
N ASN A 56 5.04 -2.47 -6.38
CA ASN A 56 4.74 -1.42 -7.36
C ASN A 56 3.34 -0.84 -7.20
N LEU A 57 2.34 -1.70 -6.94
CA LEU A 57 0.95 -1.29 -6.72
C LEU A 57 0.82 -0.37 -5.50
N ILE A 58 1.48 -0.74 -4.40
CA ILE A 58 1.30 -0.05 -3.11
C ILE A 58 2.28 1.10 -2.89
N LYS A 59 3.42 1.14 -3.61
CA LYS A 59 4.57 1.97 -3.20
C LYS A 59 4.24 3.43 -3.04
N HIS A 60 3.34 4.03 -3.81
CA HIS A 60 3.09 5.47 -3.77
C HIS A 60 1.73 5.78 -3.15
N ASP A 61 1.72 6.68 -2.16
CA ASP A 61 0.53 6.99 -1.38
C ASP A 61 0.57 8.39 -0.72
N PHE A 62 -0.58 8.81 -0.19
CA PHE A 62 -0.78 10.13 0.42
C PHE A 62 -1.49 10.08 1.77
N TRP A 63 -1.14 11.00 2.64
CA TRP A 63 -1.79 11.18 3.94
C TRP A 63 -2.20 12.63 4.12
N ASP A 64 -3.45 12.88 4.53
CA ASP A 64 -3.95 14.21 4.87
C ASP A 64 -4.31 14.29 6.36
N ASN A 65 -3.52 15.06 7.10
CA ASN A 65 -3.70 15.26 8.55
C ASN A 65 -4.87 16.19 8.90
N SER A 66 -5.38 16.99 7.96
CA SER A 66 -6.45 17.96 8.24
C SER A 66 -7.80 17.31 8.48
N ILE A 67 -8.02 16.17 7.84
CA ILE A 67 -9.31 15.47 7.81
C ILE A 67 -9.19 14.00 8.22
N MET A 68 -7.97 13.56 8.59
CA MET A 68 -7.65 12.17 8.97
C MET A 68 -8.26 11.15 8.01
N LEU A 69 -8.26 11.45 6.70
CA LEU A 69 -8.82 10.54 5.71
C LEU A 69 -8.00 9.25 5.68
N GLN A 70 -8.62 8.16 6.11
CA GLN A 70 -8.06 6.81 6.05
C GLN A 70 -8.36 6.13 4.71
N ASN A 71 -8.47 6.95 3.66
CA ASN A 71 -8.88 6.52 2.32
C ASN A 71 -7.68 6.26 1.41
N ASN A 72 -6.53 5.92 1.99
CA ASN A 72 -5.28 5.72 1.28
C ASN A 72 -4.85 4.24 1.32
N LYS A 73 -3.86 3.90 0.51
CA LYS A 73 -3.39 2.50 0.37
C LYS A 73 -2.83 1.98 1.69
N PHE A 74 -2.09 2.81 2.43
CA PHE A 74 -1.52 2.46 3.72
C PHE A 74 -2.59 2.05 4.73
N SER A 75 -3.66 2.82 4.85
CA SER A 75 -4.81 2.50 5.70
C SER A 75 -5.49 1.20 5.28
N VAL A 76 -5.65 0.96 3.97
CA VAL A 76 -6.22 -0.32 3.50
C VAL A 76 -5.30 -1.50 3.84
N LEU A 77 -3.98 -1.37 3.70
CA LEU A 77 -3.02 -2.42 4.07
C LEU A 77 -3.05 -2.71 5.57
N THR A 78 -3.01 -1.67 6.40
CA THR A 78 -3.11 -1.85 7.87
C THR A 78 -4.43 -2.51 8.26
N TYR A 79 -5.54 -2.20 7.57
CA TYR A 79 -6.81 -2.89 7.76
C TYR A 79 -6.70 -4.39 7.45
N LEU A 80 -6.12 -4.77 6.30
CA LEU A 80 -5.95 -6.18 5.91
C LEU A 80 -5.13 -6.96 6.94
N ILE A 81 -4.06 -6.37 7.48
CA ILE A 81 -3.25 -6.94 8.56
C ILE A 81 -4.08 -7.06 9.85
N SER A 82 -4.79 -6.00 10.25
CA SER A 82 -5.61 -6.00 11.48
C SER A 82 -6.74 -7.03 11.47
N LYS A 83 -7.26 -7.34 10.27
CA LYS A 83 -8.28 -8.38 10.06
C LYS A 83 -7.70 -9.78 9.92
N LYS A 84 -6.37 -9.91 10.04
CA LYS A 84 -5.63 -11.15 9.84
C LYS A 84 -5.88 -11.76 8.47
N TYR A 85 -6.16 -10.94 7.46
CA TYR A 85 -6.22 -11.39 6.06
C TYR A 85 -4.81 -11.54 5.48
N ILE A 86 -3.88 -10.76 6.01
CA ILE A 86 -2.44 -10.89 5.81
C ILE A 86 -1.82 -11.19 7.17
N ASP A 87 -0.77 -12.00 7.18
CA ASP A 87 -0.03 -12.37 8.38
C ASP A 87 0.44 -11.14 9.17
N GLU A 88 0.23 -11.16 10.49
CA GLU A 88 0.53 -10.03 11.38
C GLU A 88 2.03 -9.70 11.49
N ARG A 89 2.90 -10.62 11.04
CA ARG A 89 4.34 -10.38 10.92
C ARG A 89 4.70 -9.52 9.70
N MET A 90 3.72 -9.13 8.88
CA MET A 90 3.94 -8.17 7.80
C MET A 90 4.36 -6.82 8.38
N VAL A 91 5.56 -6.37 8.01
CA VAL A 91 6.08 -5.06 8.39
C VAL A 91 6.08 -4.17 7.16
N ILE A 92 5.38 -3.05 7.26
CA ILE A 92 5.39 -1.97 6.27
C ILE A 92 5.97 -0.70 6.88
N LEU A 93 6.76 0.02 6.10
CA LEU A 93 7.27 1.34 6.48
C LEU A 93 6.78 2.40 5.52
N ASP A 94 6.58 3.61 6.04
CA ASP A 94 6.30 4.80 5.26
C ASP A 94 7.55 5.69 5.17
N TYR A 95 8.06 5.89 3.95
CA TYR A 95 9.18 6.78 3.67
C TYR A 95 8.65 8.10 3.09
N THR A 96 8.77 9.18 3.87
CA THR A 96 8.26 10.49 3.44
C THR A 96 9.06 11.04 2.26
N ILE A 97 8.38 11.41 1.17
CA ILE A 97 8.95 12.06 0.00
C ILE A 97 8.93 13.57 0.19
N CYS A 98 7.75 14.15 0.33
CA CYS A 98 7.57 15.59 0.55
C CYS A 98 6.34 15.85 1.42
N LYS A 99 6.24 17.09 1.89
CA LYS A 99 5.11 17.59 2.67
C LYS A 99 4.72 18.95 2.13
N ASP A 100 3.43 19.17 1.97
CA ASP A 100 2.84 20.44 1.55
C ASP A 100 1.61 20.71 2.43
N GLY A 101 1.75 21.67 3.35
CA GLY A 101 0.77 21.90 4.41
C GLY A 101 0.44 20.65 5.21
N ASN A 102 -0.83 20.23 5.19
CA ASN A 102 -1.34 19.06 5.90
C ASN A 102 -1.18 17.73 5.14
N ILE A 103 -0.79 17.80 3.86
CA ILE A 103 -0.66 16.65 2.99
C ILE A 103 0.79 16.16 3.00
N ARG A 104 0.95 14.86 3.12
CA ARG A 104 2.22 14.15 3.04
C ARG A 104 2.17 13.14 1.91
N GLU A 105 3.11 13.23 0.99
CA GLU A 105 3.40 12.21 0.00
C GLU A 105 4.49 11.29 0.54
N PHE A 106 4.29 9.99 0.42
CA PHE A 106 5.23 9.01 0.94
C PHE A 106 5.23 7.74 0.11
N TYR A 107 6.30 6.97 0.28
CA TYR A 107 6.38 5.63 -0.23
C TYR A 107 6.08 4.58 0.84
N ILE A 108 5.29 3.57 0.50
CA ILE A 108 5.10 2.36 1.30
C ILE A 108 6.17 1.35 0.91
N ILE A 109 6.87 0.80 1.90
CA ILE A 109 7.94 -0.18 1.69
C ILE A 109 7.61 -1.46 2.44
N LEU A 110 7.63 -2.59 1.74
CA LEU A 110 7.57 -3.92 2.34
C LEU A 110 8.94 -4.26 2.96
N GLU A 111 9.00 -4.41 4.28
CA GLU A 111 10.21 -4.85 4.99
C GLU A 111 10.28 -6.36 5.15
N THR A 112 9.13 -7.02 5.24
CA THR A 112 9.02 -8.48 5.30
C THR A 112 8.22 -9.01 4.13
N GLU A 113 8.41 -10.30 3.84
CA GLU A 113 7.64 -11.02 2.84
C GLU A 113 6.20 -11.20 3.34
N PRO A 114 5.21 -10.61 2.65
CA PRO A 114 3.83 -10.68 3.11
C PRO A 114 3.20 -12.03 2.74
N ILE A 115 2.41 -12.58 3.66
CA ILE A 115 1.79 -13.90 3.49
C ILE A 115 0.28 -13.75 3.65
N ILE A 116 -0.50 -14.22 2.67
CA ILE A 116 -1.96 -14.29 2.79
C ILE A 116 -2.35 -15.43 3.74
N THR A 117 -3.30 -15.16 4.63
CA THR A 117 -3.83 -16.16 5.57
C THR A 117 -5.01 -16.93 4.97
N GLU A 118 -5.52 -17.92 5.69
CA GLU A 118 -6.77 -18.61 5.30
C GLU A 118 -7.98 -17.67 5.34
N GLU A 119 -8.05 -16.76 6.31
CA GLU A 119 -9.08 -15.71 6.35
C GLU A 119 -8.97 -14.78 5.15
N GLY A 120 -7.75 -14.42 4.74
CA GLY A 120 -7.51 -13.60 3.55
C GLY A 120 -7.94 -14.29 2.26
N LYS A 121 -7.71 -15.61 2.14
CA LYS A 121 -8.21 -16.40 1.01
C LYS A 121 -9.74 -16.40 0.94
N LYS A 122 -10.42 -16.58 2.09
CA LYS A 122 -11.90 -16.51 2.15
C LYS A 122 -12.42 -15.14 1.75
N GLU A 123 -11.76 -14.07 2.21
CA GLU A 123 -12.12 -12.70 1.83
C GLU A 123 -11.91 -12.44 0.33
N LEU A 124 -10.81 -12.93 -0.24
CA LEU A 124 -10.57 -12.85 -1.67
C LEU A 124 -11.68 -13.52 -2.48
N GLU A 125 -12.13 -14.71 -2.06
CA GLU A 125 -13.25 -15.39 -2.71
C GLU A 125 -14.58 -14.62 -2.58
N ARG A 126 -14.82 -13.93 -1.45
CA ARG A 126 -15.97 -13.02 -1.30
C ARG A 126 -15.87 -11.86 -2.31
N LEU A 127 -14.70 -11.23 -2.41
CA LEU A 127 -14.48 -10.09 -3.30
C LEU A 127 -14.64 -10.48 -4.77
N LYS A 128 -14.12 -11.64 -5.18
CA LYS A 128 -14.28 -12.15 -6.56
C LYS A 128 -15.75 -12.35 -6.95
N LYS A 129 -16.59 -12.80 -6.01
CA LYS A 129 -18.03 -12.97 -6.26
C LYS A 129 -18.75 -11.65 -6.52
N ILE A 130 -18.27 -10.54 -5.95
CA ILE A 130 -18.90 -9.22 -6.06
C ILE A 130 -18.35 -8.46 -7.26
N TYR A 131 -17.04 -8.50 -7.46
CA TYR A 131 -16.32 -7.65 -8.42
C TYR A 131 -15.75 -8.43 -9.62
N GLY A 132 -16.16 -9.70 -9.80
CA GLY A 132 -15.64 -10.59 -10.84
C GLY A 132 -14.29 -11.20 -10.51
N GLU A 133 -13.79 -12.09 -11.38
CA GLU A 133 -12.40 -12.57 -11.35
C GLU A 133 -11.42 -11.49 -11.83
#